data_AF-A0A101SW72-F1
#
_entry.id   AF-A0A101SW72-F1
#
_cell.length_a   1.000
_cell.length_b   1.000
_cell.length_c   1.000
_cell.angle_alpha   90.00
_cell.angle_beta   90.00
_cell.angle_gamma   90.00
#
_symmetry.space_group_name_H-M   'P 1'
#
loop_
_entity.id
_entity.type
_entity.pdbx_description
1 polymer ?
#
loop_
_entity_poly.entity_id
_entity_poly.type
_entity_poly.pdbx_seq_one_letter_code
_entity_poly.pdbx_strand_id
1 'polypeptide(L)'
;MDRARPHEEPVSLEISGCSKEDARIVFDTLCACFESDRGPDEVPQQLHETRPMVWLGTFEVTEAHECPPPARLSASVEADAQGGYWAVERLRSTLDSMFAVRDLASASGDQERELHVLLESR
;
A
#
# COMPACT_ATOMS: atom_id res chain seq x y z
N MET A 1 -2.62 -18.02 -30.16
CA MET A 1 -2.69 -16.59 -29.82
C MET A 1 -3.86 -16.43 -28.88
N ASP A 2 -3.61 -16.62 -27.58
CA ASP A 2 -4.39 -16.08 -26.46
C ASP A 2 -3.53 -16.36 -25.23
N ARG A 3 -2.49 -15.54 -25.05
CA ARG A 3 -1.75 -15.53 -23.78
C ARG A 3 -2.74 -14.85 -22.86
N ALA A 4 -3.52 -15.65 -22.11
CA ALA A 4 -4.43 -15.17 -21.09
C ALA A 4 -3.70 -14.04 -20.38
N ARG A 5 -4.20 -12.80 -20.55
CA ARG A 5 -3.65 -11.68 -19.79
C ARG A 5 -3.72 -12.15 -18.34
N PRO A 6 -2.61 -12.17 -17.58
CA PRO A 6 -2.75 -12.33 -16.14
C PRO A 6 -3.82 -11.32 -15.72
N HIS A 7 -4.84 -11.77 -14.98
CA HIS A 7 -5.87 -10.85 -14.48
C HIS A 7 -5.12 -9.83 -13.66
N GLU A 8 -4.94 -8.61 -14.17
CA GLU A 8 -4.32 -7.52 -13.43
C GLU A 8 -5.28 -7.18 -12.29
N GLU A 9 -4.81 -7.26 -11.06
CA GLU A 9 -5.54 -6.94 -9.84
C GLU A 9 -4.86 -5.73 -9.19
N PRO A 10 -4.95 -4.54 -9.80
CA PRO A 10 -4.32 -3.35 -9.27
C PRO A 10 -5.04 -2.88 -8.02
N VAL A 11 -4.25 -2.50 -7.01
CA VAL A 11 -4.72 -1.82 -5.81
C VAL A 11 -4.07 -0.45 -5.75
N SER A 12 -4.89 0.59 -5.74
CA SER A 12 -4.46 1.95 -5.44
C SER A 12 -4.27 2.10 -3.94
N LEU A 13 -3.10 2.54 -3.53
CA LEU A 13 -2.75 2.84 -2.14
C LEU A 13 -2.47 4.33 -2.00
N GLU A 14 -3.15 4.97 -1.06
CA GLU A 14 -2.91 6.33 -0.62
C GLU A 14 -2.31 6.28 0.78
N ILE A 15 -1.22 7.02 1.00
CA ILE A 15 -0.59 7.16 2.31
C ILE A 15 -0.65 8.61 2.74
N SER A 16 -1.09 8.84 3.98
CA SER A 16 -1.19 10.16 4.57
C SER A 16 -0.95 10.11 6.09
N GLY A 17 -1.12 11.25 6.77
CA GLY A 17 -1.03 11.33 8.23
C GLY A 17 0.36 11.09 8.85
N CYS A 18 1.41 10.93 8.04
CA CYS A 18 2.75 10.56 8.49
C CYS A 18 3.87 11.41 7.86
N SER A 19 5.11 11.14 8.29
CA SER A 19 6.30 11.73 7.67
C SER A 19 6.55 11.13 6.28
N LYS A 20 7.23 11.89 5.42
CA LYS A 20 7.69 11.41 4.11
C LYS A 20 8.53 10.13 4.25
N GLU A 21 9.36 10.05 5.29
CA GLU A 21 10.21 8.90 5.58
C GLU A 21 9.38 7.66 5.91
N ASP A 22 8.33 7.79 6.73
CA ASP A 22 7.43 6.67 7.05
C ASP A 22 6.64 6.21 5.82
N ALA A 23 6.12 7.15 5.04
CA ALA A 23 5.46 6.83 3.77
C ALA A 23 6.40 6.07 2.83
N ARG A 24 7.66 6.50 2.73
CA ARG A 24 8.68 5.80 1.94
C ARG A 24 8.89 4.38 2.42
N ILE A 25 9.00 4.14 3.73
CA ILE A 25 9.20 2.79 4.27
C ILE A 25 8.08 1.84 3.84
N VAL A 26 6.83 2.31 3.90
CA VAL A 26 5.68 1.50 3.47
C VAL A 26 5.73 1.22 1.96
N PHE A 27 6.00 2.24 1.13
CA PHE A 27 6.14 2.06 -0.32
C PHE A 27 7.31 1.13 -0.67
N ASP A 28 8.50 1.33 -0.11
CA ASP A 28 9.69 0.51 -0.37
C ASP A 28 9.43 -0.96 0.02
N THR A 29 8.72 -1.20 1.13
CA THR A 29 8.33 -2.55 1.56
C THR A 29 7.38 -3.20 0.55
N LEU A 30 6.33 -2.48 0.13
CA LEU A 30 5.36 -3.00 -0.83
C LEU A 30 5.95 -3.17 -2.23
N CYS A 31 6.83 -2.27 -2.69
CA CYS A 31 7.54 -2.40 -3.96
C CYS A 31 8.51 -3.59 -3.98
N ALA A 32 9.00 -4.04 -2.81
CA ALA A 32 9.77 -5.27 -2.71
C ALA A 32 8.87 -6.53 -2.81
N CYS A 33 7.60 -6.40 -2.44
CA CYS A 33 6.61 -7.49 -2.48
C CYS A 33 5.88 -7.61 -3.82
N PHE A 34 5.57 -6.48 -4.45
CA PHE A 34 4.63 -6.35 -5.55
C PHE A 34 5.20 -5.44 -6.64
N GLU A 35 4.78 -5.69 -7.88
CA GLU A 35 5.05 -4.73 -8.95
C GLU A 35 4.26 -3.45 -8.69
N SER A 36 4.92 -2.30 -8.87
CA SER A 36 4.31 -0.99 -8.66
C SER A 36 4.61 -0.07 -9.84
N ASP A 37 3.70 0.87 -10.10
CA ASP A 37 3.97 2.00 -10.99
C ASP A 37 5.06 2.93 -10.41
N ARG A 38 5.26 2.90 -9.08
CA ARG A 38 6.34 3.64 -8.43
C ARG A 38 7.68 2.98 -8.73
N GLY A 39 8.65 3.77 -9.21
CA GLY A 39 10.01 3.29 -9.39
C GLY A 39 10.67 2.88 -8.07
N PRO A 40 11.62 1.92 -8.05
CA PRO A 40 12.28 1.44 -6.82
C PRO A 40 13.07 2.53 -6.07
N ASP A 41 13.44 3.61 -6.76
CA ASP A 41 14.12 4.78 -6.19
C ASP A 41 13.18 6.00 -6.08
N GLU A 42 11.88 5.82 -6.34
CA GLU A 42 10.93 6.93 -6.32
C GLU A 42 10.57 7.32 -4.89
N VAL A 43 11.31 8.31 -4.40
CA VAL A 43 11.08 8.88 -3.08
C VAL A 43 9.84 9.77 -3.09
N PRO A 44 8.86 9.54 -2.18
CA PRO A 44 7.76 10.46 -1.97
C PRO A 44 8.29 11.90 -1.80
N GLN A 45 7.73 12.89 -2.49
CA GLN A 45 8.18 14.29 -2.37
C GLN A 45 7.28 15.04 -1.40
N GLN A 46 7.85 15.79 -0.46
CA GLN A 46 7.10 16.68 0.42
C GLN A 46 7.21 18.10 -0.15
N LEU A 47 6.21 18.49 -0.95
CA LEU A 47 6.21 19.79 -1.65
C LEU A 47 5.75 20.94 -0.74
N HIS A 48 5.05 20.61 0.35
CA HIS A 48 4.52 21.57 1.30
C HIS A 48 4.79 21.11 2.74
N GLU A 49 5.31 21.99 3.58
CA GLU A 49 5.62 21.68 4.99
C GLU A 49 4.40 21.74 5.91
N THR A 50 3.33 22.41 5.49
CA THR A 50 2.17 22.74 6.34
C THR A 50 0.84 22.18 5.85
N ARG A 51 0.79 21.64 4.63
CA ARG A 51 -0.41 20.99 4.11
C ARG A 51 -0.29 19.48 4.29
N PRO A 52 -1.37 18.77 4.64
CA PRO A 52 -1.40 17.33 4.58
C PRO A 52 -0.97 16.87 3.19
N MET A 53 0.10 16.09 3.14
CA MET A 53 0.58 15.45 1.92
C MET A 53 -0.03 14.07 1.83
N VAL A 54 -0.49 13.73 0.64
CA VAL A 54 -0.95 12.39 0.30
C VAL A 54 -0.02 11.87 -0.78
N TRP A 55 0.46 10.65 -0.60
CA TRP A 55 1.31 9.95 -1.56
C TRP A 55 0.57 8.75 -2.11
N LEU A 56 0.68 8.55 -3.42
CA LEU A 56 -0.10 7.56 -4.16
C LEU A 56 0.84 6.51 -4.77
N GLY A 57 0.41 5.26 -4.75
CA GLY A 57 1.06 4.17 -5.47
C GLY A 57 0.05 3.11 -5.87
N THR A 58 0.18 2.60 -7.09
CA THR A 58 -0.61 1.44 -7.53
C THR A 58 0.26 0.20 -7.45
N PHE A 59 -0.29 -0.89 -6.92
CA PHE A 59 0.38 -2.17 -6.73
C PHE A 59 -0.39 -3.29 -7.40
N GLU A 60 0.32 -4.13 -8.14
CA GLU A 60 -0.23 -5.34 -8.74
C GLU A 60 -0.02 -6.52 -7.78
N VAL A 61 -1.11 -7.03 -7.20
CA VAL A 61 -1.03 -7.98 -6.06
C VAL A 61 -1.20 -9.45 -6.46
N THR A 62 -1.31 -9.73 -7.75
CA THR A 62 -1.43 -11.09 -8.31
C THR A 62 -0.29 -12.01 -7.88
N GLU A 63 0.96 -11.58 -8.00
CA GLU A 63 2.14 -12.33 -7.57
C GLU A 63 2.84 -11.58 -6.43
N ALA A 64 3.01 -12.25 -5.28
CA ALA A 64 3.75 -11.70 -4.15
C ALA A 64 5.15 -12.32 -4.14
N HIS A 65 6.18 -11.47 -4.16
CA HIS A 65 7.57 -11.86 -4.00
C HIS A 65 7.94 -12.06 -2.52
N GLU A 66 9.14 -12.57 -2.27
CA GLU A 66 9.68 -12.68 -0.90
C GLU A 66 9.95 -11.28 -0.35
N CYS A 67 9.05 -10.83 0.52
CA CYS A 67 9.11 -9.53 1.15
C CYS A 67 10.14 -9.50 2.30
N PRO A 68 11.17 -8.65 2.25
CA PRO A 68 12.03 -8.44 3.40
C PRO A 68 11.23 -7.76 4.54
N PRO A 69 11.63 -7.95 5.81
CA PRO A 69 11.00 -7.26 6.93
C PRO A 69 11.14 -5.74 6.76
N PRO A 70 10.08 -4.96 7.04
CA PRO A 70 10.11 -3.52 6.85
C PRO A 70 11.05 -2.84 7.84
N ALA A 71 11.50 -1.64 7.47
CA ALA A 71 12.09 -0.73 8.44
C ALA A 71 11.04 -0.26 9.46
N ARG A 72 11.52 0.24 10.61
CA ARG A 72 10.64 0.69 11.69
C ARG A 72 10.02 2.05 11.34
N LEU A 73 8.69 2.12 11.34
CA LEU A 73 7.92 3.36 11.31
C LEU A 73 8.14 4.17 12.60
N SER A 74 8.33 5.47 12.44
CA SER A 74 8.54 6.43 13.51
C SER A 74 7.22 6.86 14.18
N ALA A 75 6.12 6.82 13.44
CA ALA A 75 4.76 7.12 13.86
C ALA A 75 3.74 6.21 13.16
N SER A 76 2.48 6.27 13.59
CA SER A 76 1.38 5.58 12.91
C SER A 76 1.17 6.20 11.52
N VAL A 77 0.94 5.36 10.52
CA VAL A 77 0.75 5.76 9.12
C VAL A 77 -0.68 5.45 8.69
N GLU A 78 -1.39 6.45 8.16
CA GLU A 78 -2.71 6.25 7.56
C GLU A 78 -2.53 5.73 6.12
N ALA A 79 -3.21 4.63 5.81
CA ALA A 79 -3.13 3.98 4.52
C ALA A 79 -4.53 3.59 4.02
N ASP A 80 -4.87 4.08 2.84
CA ASP A 80 -6.16 3.89 2.19
C ASP A 80 -5.94 3.06 0.93
N ALA A 81 -6.52 1.87 0.88
CA ALA A 81 -6.38 0.92 -0.23
C ALA A 81 -7.71 0.74 -0.95
N GLN A 82 -7.71 0.89 -2.26
CA GLN A 82 -8.88 0.69 -3.12
C GLN A 82 -8.56 -0.20 -4.31
N GLY A 83 -9.42 -1.17 -4.59
CA GLY A 83 -9.27 -2.07 -5.73
C GLY A 83 -10.30 -3.20 -5.69
N GLY A 84 -10.02 -4.28 -6.42
CA GLY A 84 -10.84 -5.50 -6.36
C GLY A 84 -10.91 -6.08 -4.94
N TYR A 85 -12.04 -6.67 -4.56
CA TYR A 85 -12.22 -7.23 -3.20
C TYR A 85 -11.08 -8.19 -2.80
N TRP A 86 -10.73 -9.12 -3.70
CA TRP A 86 -9.65 -10.06 -3.47
C TRP A 86 -8.28 -9.37 -3.38
N ALA A 87 -8.05 -8.39 -4.27
CA ALA A 87 -6.81 -7.64 -4.34
C ALA A 87 -6.53 -6.86 -3.04
N VAL A 88 -7.53 -6.15 -2.54
CA VAL A 88 -7.44 -5.37 -1.30
C VAL A 88 -7.20 -6.27 -0.09
N GLU A 89 -7.87 -7.41 -0.01
CA GLU A 89 -7.63 -8.36 1.10
C GLU A 89 -6.23 -8.98 1.05
N ARG A 90 -5.69 -9.20 -0.15
CA ARG A 90 -4.32 -9.70 -0.32
C ARG A 90 -3.27 -8.65 0.07
N LEU A 91 -3.46 -7.40 -0.33
CA LEU A 91 -2.61 -6.29 0.10
C LEU A 91 -2.65 -6.16 1.63
N ARG A 92 -3.86 -6.16 2.22
CA ARG A 92 -4.06 -6.10 3.68
C ARG A 92 -3.35 -7.23 4.41
N SER A 93 -3.49 -8.47 3.94
CA SER A 93 -2.81 -9.62 4.56
C SER A 93 -1.28 -9.47 4.53
N THR A 94 -0.75 -8.86 3.48
CA THR A 94 0.69 -8.61 3.35
C THR A 94 1.14 -7.50 4.29
N LEU A 95 0.37 -6.41 4.37
CA LEU A 95 0.59 -5.35 5.35
C LEU A 95 0.53 -5.89 6.78
N ASP A 96 -0.42 -6.76 7.10
CA ASP A 96 -0.53 -7.36 8.43
C ASP A 96 0.67 -8.25 8.75
N SER A 97 1.24 -8.95 7.77
CA SER A 97 2.45 -9.74 8.03
C SER A 97 3.67 -8.88 8.41
N MET A 98 3.69 -7.61 8.03
CA MET A 98 4.84 -6.70 8.13
C MET A 98 4.67 -5.63 9.22
N PHE A 99 3.45 -5.11 9.38
CA PHE A 99 3.09 -4.01 10.27
C PHE A 99 1.94 -4.42 11.19
N ALA A 100 1.81 -3.74 12.33
CA ALA A 100 0.60 -3.83 13.13
C ALA A 100 -0.49 -3.05 12.39
N VAL A 101 -1.44 -3.76 11.79
CA VAL A 101 -2.53 -3.16 11.02
C VAL A 101 -3.73 -2.98 11.94
N ARG A 102 -4.28 -1.77 11.97
CA ARG A 102 -5.51 -1.44 12.67
C ARG A 102 -6.54 -0.92 11.67
N ASP A 103 -7.60 -1.68 11.47
CA ASP A 103 -8.73 -1.25 10.65
C ASP A 103 -9.43 -0.03 11.26
N LEU A 104 -9.56 1.02 10.45
CA LEU A 104 -10.36 2.20 10.79
C LEU A 104 -11.74 2.12 10.14
N ALA A 105 -11.78 1.82 8.84
CA ALA A 105 -13.01 1.69 8.08
C ALA A 105 -12.82 0.78 6.87
N SER A 106 -13.91 0.23 6.35
CA SER A 106 -13.92 -0.44 5.06
C SER A 106 -15.28 -0.26 4.39
N ALA A 107 -15.27 0.03 3.10
CA ALA A 107 -16.45 0.05 2.25
C ALA A 107 -16.34 -1.06 1.20
N SER A 108 -17.45 -1.67 0.80
CA SER A 108 -17.45 -2.71 -0.23
C SER A 108 -18.60 -2.46 -1.20
N GLY A 109 -18.27 -2.44 -2.49
CA GLY A 109 -19.21 -2.46 -3.60
C GLY A 109 -19.45 -3.89 -4.09
N ASP A 110 -20.03 -4.02 -5.29
CA ASP A 110 -20.36 -5.32 -5.89
C ASP A 110 -19.09 -6.14 -6.24
N GLN A 111 -18.01 -5.45 -6.60
CA GLN A 111 -16.72 -6.06 -7.00
C GLN A 111 -15.49 -5.34 -6.42
N GLU A 112 -15.67 -4.10 -5.96
CA GLU A 112 -14.60 -3.25 -5.43
C GLU A 112 -14.66 -3.17 -3.91
N ARG A 113 -13.52 -2.95 -3.28
CA ARG A 113 -13.38 -2.71 -1.86
C ARG A 113 -12.49 -1.52 -1.63
N GLU A 114 -12.83 -0.77 -0.60
CA GLU A 114 -12.02 0.30 -0.05
C GLU A 114 -11.73 -0.06 1.41
N LEU A 115 -10.49 0.12 1.83
CA LEU A 115 -10.01 -0.21 3.15
C LEU A 115 -9.18 0.95 3.67
N HIS A 116 -9.54 1.48 4.83
CA HIS A 116 -8.80 2.52 5.55
C HIS A 116 -8.19 1.89 6.80
N VAL A 117 -6.86 1.90 6.90
CA VAL A 117 -6.13 1.34 8.04
C VAL A 117 -5.08 2.29 8.61
N LEU A 118 -4.71 2.06 9.87
CA LEU A 118 -3.48 2.56 10.46
C LEU A 118 -2.43 1.46 10.48
N LEU A 119 -1.22 1.81 10.06
CA LEU A 119 -0.04 0.95 10.13
C LEU A 119 0.88 1.44 11.23
N GLU A 120 1.33 0.52 12.08
CA GLU A 120 2.30 0.80 13.14
C GLU A 120 3.42 -0.23 13.08
N SER A 121 4.60 0.14 13.60
CA SER A 121 5.69 -0.83 13.75
C SER A 121 5.30 -1.96 14.69
N ARG A 122 5.57 -3.21 14.29
CA ARG A 122 5.48 -4.38 15.17
C ARG A 122 6.64 -4.44 16.18
#